data_AF-A0A2Z6SKM0-F1
#
_entry.id   AF-A0A2Z6SKM0-F1
#
_cell.length_a   1.000
_cell.length_b   1.000
_cell.length_c   1.000
_cell.angle_alpha   90.00
_cell.angle_beta   90.00
_cell.angle_gamma   90.00
#
_symmetry.space_group_name_H-M   'P 1'
#
loop_
_entity.id
_entity.type
_entity.pdbx_description
1 polymer ?
#
loop_
_entity_poly.entity_id
_entity_poly.type
_entity_poly.pdbx_seq_one_letter_code
_entity_poly.pdbx_strand_id
1 'polypeptide(L)'
;MFELFELFELVLLLISKIIFNVRWPLEILNPRKITQWPEIGYDYFDDTDNMEVRLIEGSCVEDSVEANNSIIVFYDIKGKIISFELFGVTELLLDFKPSFVLNPVYHEDSDILTINFVKLIPHVVKFQKTELKDIEVGLGNTGKIVSILFRNAFNNLAKPLTEKEKVIINIKMKEERERLDKLLMQKLCCECKCRMTNQKKN
;
A
#
# COMPACT_ATOMS: atom_id res chain seq x y z
N MET A 1 -12.61 -12.39 55.91
CA MET A 1 -12.22 -12.72 54.53
C MET A 1 -13.43 -12.73 53.57
N PHE A 2 -14.48 -11.95 53.84
CA PHE A 2 -15.71 -11.90 53.01
C PHE A 2 -16.01 -10.47 52.50
N GLU A 3 -15.47 -9.43 53.14
CA GLU A 3 -15.75 -8.02 52.77
C GLU A 3 -14.99 -7.53 51.51
N LEU A 4 -13.90 -8.19 51.12
CA LEU A 4 -13.12 -7.85 49.92
C LEU A 4 -13.80 -8.27 48.62
N PHE A 5 -14.69 -9.27 48.66
CA PHE A 5 -15.35 -9.81 47.47
C PHE A 5 -16.54 -8.93 47.05
N GLU A 6 -17.30 -8.41 48.01
CA GLU A 6 -18.42 -7.50 47.73
C GLU A 6 -17.96 -6.13 47.19
N LEU A 7 -16.81 -5.66 47.67
CA LEU A 7 -16.16 -4.45 47.12
C LEU A 7 -15.72 -4.64 45.66
N PHE A 8 -15.27 -5.83 45.28
CA PHE A 8 -14.86 -6.13 43.91
C PHE A 8 -16.05 -6.14 42.94
N GLU A 9 -17.17 -6.74 43.34
CA GLU A 9 -18.41 -6.76 42.55
C GLU A 9 -19.02 -5.34 42.40
N LEU A 10 -18.98 -4.53 43.46
CA LEU A 10 -19.43 -3.14 43.40
C LEU A 10 -18.56 -2.28 42.48
N VAL A 11 -17.24 -2.48 42.49
CA VAL A 11 -16.30 -1.79 41.59
C VAL A 11 -16.52 -2.21 40.14
N LEU A 12 -16.74 -3.50 39.86
CA LEU A 12 -17.08 -4.01 38.53
C LEU A 12 -18.42 -3.44 38.02
N LEU A 13 -19.44 -3.36 38.88
CA LEU A 13 -20.72 -2.74 38.55
C LEU A 13 -20.60 -1.25 38.28
N LEU A 14 -19.77 -0.53 39.04
CA LEU A 14 -19.46 0.89 38.82
C LEU A 14 -18.70 1.11 37.50
N ILE A 15 -17.70 0.29 37.20
CA ILE A 15 -16.97 0.33 35.93
C ILE A 15 -17.94 0.02 34.77
N SER A 16 -18.81 -0.97 34.89
CA SER A 16 -19.80 -1.30 33.85
C SER A 16 -20.79 -0.15 33.59
N LYS A 17 -21.25 0.54 34.65
CA LYS A 17 -22.13 1.71 34.55
C LYS A 17 -21.42 2.93 33.98
N ILE A 18 -20.13 3.12 34.28
CA ILE A 18 -19.32 4.19 33.67
C ILE A 18 -19.12 3.89 32.18
N ILE A 19 -18.78 2.65 31.81
CA ILE A 19 -18.63 2.23 30.40
C ILE A 19 -19.95 2.40 29.63
N PHE A 20 -21.11 2.12 30.24
CA PHE A 20 -22.42 2.28 29.60
C PHE A 20 -22.94 3.74 29.56
N ASN A 21 -22.55 4.60 30.49
CA ASN A 21 -23.00 6.00 30.53
C ASN A 21 -22.08 6.99 29.80
N VAL A 22 -20.87 6.58 29.42
CA VAL A 22 -20.18 7.31 28.36
C VAL A 22 -20.84 6.93 27.05
N ARG A 23 -21.88 7.69 26.71
CA ARG A 23 -22.46 7.80 25.38
C ARG A 23 -21.38 8.30 24.43
N TRP A 24 -20.46 7.41 24.07
CA TRP A 24 -19.59 7.63 22.94
C TRP A 24 -20.50 7.73 21.72
N PRO A 25 -20.26 8.69 20.82
CA PRO A 25 -20.81 8.59 19.49
C PRO A 25 -20.17 7.36 18.88
N LEU A 26 -20.87 6.23 18.99
CA LEU A 26 -20.93 5.25 17.94
C LEU A 26 -21.51 5.98 16.72
N GLU A 27 -20.74 6.90 16.13
CA GLU A 27 -20.70 7.00 14.69
C GLU A 27 -20.10 5.68 14.24
N ILE A 28 -21.00 4.69 14.18
CA ILE A 28 -20.91 3.61 13.22
C ILE A 28 -20.84 4.34 11.88
N LEU A 29 -19.64 4.76 11.48
CA LEU A 29 -19.29 4.93 10.09
C LEU A 29 -19.58 3.58 9.50
N ASN A 30 -20.79 3.43 8.99
CA ASN A 30 -21.27 2.26 8.30
C ASN A 30 -20.23 2.02 7.20
N PRO A 31 -19.30 1.07 7.34
CA PRO A 31 -18.24 0.92 6.36
C PRO A 31 -18.95 0.40 5.13
N ARG A 32 -19.26 1.30 4.20
CA ARG A 32 -19.83 0.90 2.92
C ARG A 32 -18.81 -0.05 2.33
N LYS A 33 -19.27 -1.27 2.01
CA LYS A 33 -18.49 -2.21 1.22
C LYS A 33 -17.91 -1.45 0.05
N ILE A 34 -16.59 -1.54 -0.10
CA ILE A 34 -15.83 -1.00 -1.22
C ILE A 34 -16.43 -1.60 -2.50
N THR A 35 -17.37 -0.92 -3.12
CA THR A 35 -17.93 -1.34 -4.43
C THR A 35 -17.23 -0.62 -5.58
N GLN A 36 -16.31 0.32 -5.30
CA GLN A 36 -15.63 1.14 -6.31
C GLN A 36 -14.14 0.81 -6.52
N TRP A 37 -13.47 0.17 -5.57
CA TRP A 37 -12.04 -0.16 -5.70
C TRP A 37 -11.87 -1.66 -6.00
N PRO A 38 -10.95 -2.02 -6.91
CA PRO A 38 -10.65 -3.42 -7.19
C PRO A 38 -10.09 -4.11 -5.95
N GLU A 39 -10.04 -5.44 -5.99
CA GLU A 39 -9.41 -6.22 -4.95
C GLU A 39 -7.94 -5.80 -4.82
N ILE A 40 -7.59 -5.19 -3.69
CA ILE A 40 -6.22 -4.77 -3.39
C ILE A 40 -5.43 -6.03 -3.04
N GLY A 41 -4.34 -6.27 -3.77
CA GLY A 41 -3.48 -7.44 -3.60
C GLY A 41 -2.11 -7.06 -3.03
N TYR A 42 -1.34 -8.07 -2.64
CA TYR A 42 0.06 -7.88 -2.27
C TYR A 42 0.89 -9.09 -2.67
N ASP A 43 2.17 -8.86 -2.97
CA ASP A 43 3.20 -9.89 -3.07
C ASP A 43 4.30 -9.60 -2.05
N TYR A 44 4.87 -10.67 -1.49
CA TYR A 44 6.02 -10.59 -0.61
C TYR A 44 7.21 -11.32 -1.21
N PHE A 45 8.36 -10.66 -1.18
CA PHE A 45 9.63 -11.13 -1.71
C PHE A 45 10.53 -11.53 -0.54
N ASP A 46 10.56 -12.84 -0.22
CA ASP A 46 11.33 -13.39 0.92
C ASP A 46 12.85 -13.11 0.82
N ASP A 47 13.40 -12.93 -0.39
CA ASP A 47 14.82 -12.72 -0.64
C ASP A 47 15.30 -11.29 -0.33
N THR A 48 14.43 -10.29 -0.50
CA THR A 48 14.71 -8.88 -0.23
C THR A 48 14.05 -8.36 1.05
N ASP A 49 13.14 -9.12 1.65
CA ASP A 49 12.24 -8.69 2.74
C ASP A 49 11.38 -7.48 2.34
N ASN A 50 10.93 -7.44 1.08
CA ASN A 50 10.08 -6.38 0.54
C ASN A 50 8.66 -6.88 0.30
N MET A 51 7.70 -5.98 0.41
CA MET A 51 6.29 -6.25 0.07
C MET A 51 5.77 -5.18 -0.89
N GLU A 52 5.29 -5.61 -2.05
CA GLU A 52 4.54 -4.74 -2.96
C GLU A 52 3.04 -4.88 -2.66
N VAL A 53 2.36 -3.76 -2.46
CA VAL A 53 0.91 -3.69 -2.34
C VAL A 53 0.35 -3.03 -3.59
N ARG A 54 -0.46 -3.77 -4.35
CA ARG A 54 -1.08 -3.32 -5.60
C ARG A 54 -2.49 -2.83 -5.34
N LEU A 55 -2.72 -1.55 -5.62
CA LEU A 55 -4.02 -0.88 -5.49
C LEU A 55 -4.90 -1.11 -6.72
N ILE A 56 -4.29 -1.42 -7.86
CA ILE A 56 -4.97 -1.67 -9.13
C ILE A 56 -4.19 -2.71 -9.93
N GLU A 57 -4.92 -3.60 -10.60
CA GLU A 57 -4.33 -4.58 -11.50
C GLU A 57 -4.23 -4.04 -12.94
N GLY A 58 -3.14 -4.39 -13.64
CA GLY A 58 -2.99 -4.16 -15.08
C GLY A 58 -2.64 -2.73 -15.48
N SER A 59 -2.20 -1.89 -14.55
CA SER A 59 -1.64 -0.57 -14.88
C SER A 59 -0.14 -0.65 -15.17
N CYS A 60 0.35 0.21 -16.07
CA CYS A 60 1.77 0.35 -16.32
C CYS A 60 2.38 1.35 -15.33
N VAL A 61 3.48 0.95 -14.70
CA VAL A 61 4.33 1.88 -13.94
C VAL A 61 5.04 2.80 -14.92
N GLU A 62 4.88 4.10 -14.73
CA GLU A 62 5.63 5.14 -15.44
C GLU A 62 6.73 5.73 -14.57
N ASP A 63 6.42 5.96 -13.29
CA ASP A 63 7.30 6.64 -12.35
C ASP A 63 7.19 6.05 -10.93
N SER A 64 8.20 6.33 -10.11
CA SER A 64 8.26 5.92 -8.70
C SER A 64 8.87 7.03 -7.85
N VAL A 65 8.28 7.32 -6.71
CA VAL A 65 8.77 8.34 -5.78
C VAL A 65 8.91 7.75 -4.38
N GLU A 66 10.05 8.00 -3.74
CA GLU A 66 10.26 7.65 -2.35
C GLU A 66 9.37 8.53 -1.46
N ALA A 67 8.50 7.91 -0.66
CA ALA A 67 7.67 8.61 0.31
C ALA A 67 8.43 8.83 1.63
N ASN A 68 9.27 7.86 1.98
CA ASN A 68 10.25 7.90 3.06
C ASN A 68 11.22 6.71 2.87
N ASN A 69 12.21 6.58 3.76
CA ASN A 69 13.24 5.54 3.74
C ASN A 69 12.73 4.07 3.69
N SER A 70 11.43 3.84 3.88
CA SER A 70 10.84 2.50 3.94
C SER A 70 9.70 2.30 2.94
N ILE A 71 9.34 3.32 2.15
CA ILE A 71 8.17 3.29 1.27
C ILE A 71 8.50 3.95 -0.07
N ILE A 72 8.31 3.21 -1.15
CA ILE A 72 8.29 3.76 -2.52
C ILE A 72 6.87 3.66 -3.06
N VAL A 73 6.41 4.70 -3.74
CA VAL A 73 5.07 4.79 -4.34
C VAL A 73 5.19 4.83 -5.85
N PHE A 74 4.41 3.99 -6.53
CA PHE A 74 4.44 3.86 -7.98
C PHE A 74 3.23 4.55 -8.61
N TYR A 75 3.48 5.22 -9.74
CA TYR A 75 2.51 6.01 -10.47
C TYR A 75 2.30 5.49 -11.88
N ASP A 76 1.08 5.59 -12.38
CA ASP A 76 0.77 5.39 -13.80
C ASP A 76 1.15 6.61 -14.66
N ILE A 77 0.99 6.45 -15.97
CA ILE A 77 1.21 7.50 -16.97
C ILE A 77 0.33 8.75 -16.78
N LYS A 78 -0.72 8.69 -15.95
CA LYS A 78 -1.61 9.81 -15.62
C LYS A 78 -1.23 10.45 -14.27
N GLY A 79 -0.11 10.03 -13.66
CA GLY A 79 0.34 10.48 -12.35
C GLY A 79 -0.56 10.00 -11.21
N LYS A 80 -1.23 8.85 -11.38
CA LYS A 80 -2.09 8.24 -10.35
C LYS A 80 -1.38 7.09 -9.67
N ILE A 81 -1.57 6.97 -8.36
CA ILE A 81 -0.93 5.91 -7.56
C ILE A 81 -1.56 4.57 -7.93
N ILE A 82 -0.71 3.57 -8.20
CA ILE A 82 -1.11 2.22 -8.60
C ILE A 82 -0.64 1.13 -7.66
N SER A 83 0.51 1.32 -7.03
CA SER A 83 1.07 0.42 -6.02
C SER A 83 2.03 1.18 -5.12
N PHE A 84 2.46 0.53 -4.04
CA PHE A 84 3.58 0.96 -3.23
C PHE A 84 4.35 -0.25 -2.72
N GLU A 85 5.64 -0.08 -2.47
CA GLU A 85 6.53 -1.09 -1.93
C GLU A 85 7.00 -0.68 -0.54
N LEU A 86 7.02 -1.65 0.37
CA LEU A 86 7.58 -1.53 1.72
C LEU A 86 8.89 -2.33 1.81
N PHE A 87 9.91 -1.72 2.39
CA PHE A 87 11.23 -2.34 2.60
C PHE A 87 11.42 -2.79 4.05
N GLY A 88 12.04 -3.95 4.25
CA GLY A 88 12.33 -4.47 5.59
C GLY A 88 11.07 -4.84 6.38
N VAL A 89 10.11 -5.46 5.69
CA VAL A 89 8.73 -5.68 6.17
C VAL A 89 8.70 -6.44 7.50
N THR A 90 9.59 -7.41 7.69
CA THR A 90 9.65 -8.23 8.90
C THR A 90 9.98 -7.39 10.15
N GLU A 91 10.82 -6.35 9.99
CA GLU A 91 11.13 -5.42 11.07
C GLU A 91 10.14 -4.26 11.17
N LEU A 92 9.59 -3.83 10.03
CA LEU A 92 8.75 -2.64 9.91
C LEU A 92 7.31 -2.84 10.43
N LEU A 93 6.73 -4.01 10.17
CA LEU A 93 5.33 -4.30 10.49
C LEU A 93 5.16 -4.99 11.85
N LEU A 94 4.02 -4.73 12.49
CA LEU A 94 3.69 -5.29 13.82
C LEU A 94 3.51 -6.82 13.79
N ASP A 95 2.75 -7.35 12.82
CA ASP A 95 2.31 -8.76 12.80
C ASP A 95 2.44 -9.40 11.40
N PHE A 96 3.63 -9.31 10.79
CA PHE A 96 3.80 -9.77 9.40
C PHE A 96 3.72 -11.30 9.23
N LYS A 97 4.31 -12.10 10.13
CA LYS A 97 4.17 -13.57 10.10
C LYS A 97 3.80 -14.08 11.49
N PRO A 98 2.83 -15.02 11.61
CA PRO A 98 2.09 -15.72 10.55
C PRO A 98 0.73 -15.08 10.15
N SER A 99 0.39 -13.91 10.69
CA SER A 99 -1.00 -13.40 10.72
C SER A 99 -1.22 -12.12 9.91
N PHE A 100 -0.41 -11.84 8.89
CA PHE A 100 -0.58 -10.65 8.06
C PHE A 100 -1.97 -10.62 7.41
N VAL A 101 -2.61 -9.46 7.49
CA VAL A 101 -3.90 -9.20 6.85
C VAL A 101 -3.81 -7.84 6.19
N LEU A 102 -4.20 -7.79 4.92
CA LEU A 102 -4.44 -6.55 4.21
C LEU A 102 -5.93 -6.19 4.32
N ASN A 103 -6.26 -5.13 5.05
CA ASN A 103 -7.64 -4.71 5.27
C ASN A 103 -7.83 -3.24 4.84
N PRO A 104 -8.16 -3.01 3.56
CA PRO A 104 -8.46 -1.69 3.05
C PRO A 104 -9.84 -1.20 3.51
N VAL A 105 -9.92 0.08 3.89
CA VAL A 105 -11.14 0.76 4.31
C VAL A 105 -11.16 2.13 3.65
N TYR A 106 -12.19 2.40 2.86
CA TYR A 106 -12.41 3.71 2.23
C TYR A 106 -13.49 4.49 2.97
N HIS A 107 -13.17 5.74 3.33
CA HIS A 107 -14.05 6.68 4.00
C HIS A 107 -14.50 7.76 3.00
N GLU A 108 -15.70 7.61 2.46
CA GLU A 108 -16.28 8.53 1.44
C GLU A 108 -16.34 9.98 1.93
N ASP A 109 -16.75 10.20 3.19
CA ASP A 109 -16.96 11.55 3.74
C ASP A 109 -15.68 12.37 3.83
N SER A 110 -14.53 11.71 4.02
CA SER A 110 -13.22 12.36 4.15
C SER A 110 -12.32 12.16 2.93
N ASP A 111 -12.77 11.39 1.94
CA ASP A 111 -11.99 10.92 0.78
C ASP A 111 -10.63 10.33 1.19
N ILE A 112 -10.68 9.37 2.13
CA ILE A 112 -9.50 8.70 2.68
C ILE A 112 -9.57 7.20 2.43
N LEU A 113 -8.53 6.62 1.81
CA LEU A 113 -8.30 5.18 1.83
C LEU A 113 -7.28 4.86 2.91
N THR A 114 -7.63 3.97 3.84
CA THR A 114 -6.69 3.41 4.83
C THR A 114 -6.49 1.93 4.56
N ILE A 115 -5.24 1.51 4.45
CA ILE A 115 -4.86 0.10 4.29
C ILE A 115 -4.24 -0.35 5.59
N ASN A 116 -4.94 -1.21 6.32
CA ASN A 116 -4.46 -1.76 7.58
C ASN A 116 -3.70 -3.07 7.31
N PHE A 117 -2.58 -3.27 7.99
CA PHE A 117 -1.72 -4.46 7.90
C PHE A 117 -1.94 -5.44 9.06
N VAL A 118 -2.93 -5.15 9.90
CA VAL A 118 -3.24 -5.87 11.11
C VAL A 118 -4.71 -6.24 11.12
N LYS A 119 -5.02 -7.41 11.69
CA LYS A 119 -6.39 -7.88 11.84
C LYS A 119 -7.20 -7.03 12.81
N LEU A 120 -6.56 -6.53 13.86
CA LEU A 120 -7.16 -5.67 14.87
C LEU A 120 -6.37 -4.36 14.91
N ILE A 121 -7.05 -3.26 14.59
CA ILE A 121 -6.45 -1.92 14.62
C ILE A 121 -6.15 -1.58 16.10
N PRO A 122 -4.91 -1.21 16.45
CA PRO A 122 -4.57 -0.82 17.81
C PRO A 122 -5.43 0.36 18.28
N HIS A 123 -5.73 0.39 19.58
CA HIS A 123 -6.55 1.45 20.20
C HIS A 123 -5.96 2.85 20.03
N VAL A 124 -4.63 2.94 19.87
CA VAL A 124 -3.91 4.20 19.63
C VAL A 124 -3.04 4.00 18.40
N VAL A 125 -3.41 4.68 17.31
CA VAL A 125 -2.61 4.80 16.09
C VAL A 125 -2.19 6.25 15.94
N LYS A 126 -0.88 6.50 15.84
CA LYS A 126 -0.33 7.82 15.56
C LYS A 126 0.00 7.90 14.08
N PHE A 127 -0.65 8.81 13.36
CA PHE A 127 -0.34 9.09 11.97
C PHE A 127 0.84 10.05 11.84
N GLN A 128 1.81 9.69 11.00
CA GLN A 128 2.97 10.50 10.65
C GLN A 128 2.94 10.80 9.15
N LYS A 129 3.22 12.05 8.79
CA LYS A 129 3.30 12.46 7.38
C LYS A 129 4.55 11.90 6.74
N THR A 130 4.42 11.47 5.49
CA THR A 130 5.55 11.16 4.62
C THR A 130 6.01 12.44 3.89
N GLU A 131 7.04 12.33 3.07
CA GLU A 131 7.46 13.41 2.17
C GLU A 131 6.38 13.71 1.11
N LEU A 132 5.53 12.72 0.82
CA LEU A 132 4.37 12.87 -0.04
C LEU A 132 3.18 13.42 0.75
N LYS A 133 2.72 14.61 0.35
CA LYS A 133 1.69 15.40 1.04
C LYS A 133 0.42 14.61 1.41
N ASP A 134 -0.01 13.72 0.52
CA ASP A 134 -1.28 13.01 0.64
C ASP A 134 -1.12 11.57 1.15
N ILE A 135 0.06 11.21 1.67
CA ILE A 135 0.34 9.88 2.21
C ILE A 135 0.86 9.99 3.64
N GLU A 136 0.23 9.22 4.53
CA GLU A 136 0.59 9.13 5.95
C GLU A 136 0.74 7.68 6.39
N VAL A 137 1.61 7.45 7.37
CA VAL A 137 1.87 6.15 7.96
C VAL A 137 1.27 6.12 9.37
N GLY A 138 0.42 5.13 9.63
CA GLY A 138 -0.12 4.87 10.95
C GLY A 138 0.82 3.96 11.73
N LEU A 139 1.32 4.45 12.85
CA LEU A 139 2.16 3.72 13.77
C LEU A 139 1.36 3.24 14.98
N GLY A 140 1.55 1.98 15.34
CA GLY A 140 1.03 1.42 16.59
C GLY A 140 1.79 1.92 17.81
N ASN A 141 1.40 1.44 18.98
CA ASN A 141 2.04 1.76 20.26
C ASN A 141 3.51 1.31 20.36
N THR A 142 3.91 0.30 19.60
CA THR A 142 5.30 -0.19 19.53
C THR A 142 6.17 0.62 18.56
N GLY A 143 5.62 1.63 17.87
CA GLY A 143 6.31 2.38 16.83
C GLY A 143 6.36 1.66 15.48
N LYS A 144 5.85 0.43 15.39
CA LYS A 144 5.75 -0.33 14.14
C LYS A 144 4.60 0.17 13.26
N ILE A 145 4.73 0.00 11.95
CA ILE A 145 3.67 0.38 11.01
C ILE A 145 2.52 -0.62 11.13
N VAL A 146 1.30 -0.08 11.24
CA VAL A 146 0.05 -0.85 11.29
C VAL A 146 -0.92 -0.47 10.18
N SER A 147 -0.72 0.69 9.54
CA SER A 147 -1.54 1.11 8.40
C SER A 147 -0.84 2.16 7.53
N ILE A 148 -1.26 2.28 6.28
CA ILE A 148 -0.96 3.44 5.41
C ILE A 148 -2.26 4.12 5.02
N LEU A 149 -2.23 5.45 4.98
CA LEU A 149 -3.37 6.31 4.69
C LEU A 149 -3.08 7.15 3.45
N PHE A 150 -4.00 7.10 2.49
CA PHE A 150 -4.03 7.96 1.31
C PHE A 150 -5.15 8.97 1.44
N ARG A 151 -4.79 10.26 1.46
CA ARG A 151 -5.75 11.37 1.42
C ARG A 151 -6.08 11.71 -0.03
N ASN A 152 -7.26 12.31 -0.23
CA ASN A 152 -7.74 12.68 -1.57
C ASN A 152 -7.72 11.46 -2.51
N ALA A 153 -8.08 10.30 -1.96
CA ALA A 153 -7.82 8.99 -2.58
C ALA A 153 -8.56 8.83 -3.90
N PHE A 154 -9.79 9.33 -4.01
CA PHE A 154 -10.57 9.29 -5.26
C PHE A 154 -9.88 9.98 -6.44
N ASN A 155 -9.12 11.04 -6.16
CA ASN A 155 -8.40 11.80 -7.18
C ASN A 155 -6.97 11.30 -7.39
N ASN A 156 -6.33 10.77 -6.34
CA ASN A 156 -4.91 10.41 -6.38
C ASN A 156 -4.65 8.96 -6.81
N LEU A 157 -5.56 8.04 -6.52
CA LEU A 157 -5.41 6.64 -6.88
C LEU A 157 -5.95 6.38 -8.29
N ALA A 158 -5.32 5.43 -8.98
CA ALA A 158 -5.76 5.04 -10.32
C ALA A 158 -7.06 4.24 -10.25
N LYS A 159 -7.91 4.39 -11.27
CA LYS A 159 -9.16 3.66 -11.39
C LYS A 159 -8.99 2.47 -12.32
N PRO A 160 -9.70 1.34 -12.07
CA PRO A 160 -9.70 0.19 -12.97
C PRO A 160 -9.82 0.63 -14.42
N LEU A 161 -8.89 0.17 -15.24
CA LEU A 161 -8.90 0.48 -16.67
C LEU A 161 -10.16 -0.11 -17.31
N THR A 162 -10.80 0.69 -18.16
CA THR A 162 -11.84 0.17 -19.05
C THR A 162 -11.23 -0.79 -20.07
N GLU A 163 -12.02 -1.71 -20.63
CA GLU A 163 -11.52 -2.65 -21.65
C GLU A 163 -10.88 -1.95 -22.85
N LYS A 164 -11.39 -0.77 -23.24
CA LYS A 164 -10.79 0.07 -24.28
C LYS A 164 -9.40 0.58 -23.87
N GLU A 165 -9.24 1.04 -22.64
CA GLU A 165 -7.95 1.52 -22.12
C GLU A 165 -6.93 0.38 -22.01
N LYS A 166 -7.36 -0.81 -21.57
CA LYS A 166 -6.51 -2.01 -21.53
C LYS A 166 -5.94 -2.35 -22.92
N VAL A 167 -6.78 -2.31 -23.95
CA VAL A 167 -6.33 -2.55 -25.34
C VAL A 167 -5.30 -1.51 -25.79
N ILE A 168 -5.56 -0.23 -25.54
CA ILE A 168 -4.63 0.85 -25.91
C ILE A 168 -3.27 0.69 -25.21
N ILE A 169 -3.29 0.38 -23.92
CA ILE A 169 -2.09 0.17 -23.12
C ILE A 169 -1.30 -1.04 -23.62
N ASN A 170 -1.97 -2.16 -23.91
CA ASN A 170 -1.31 -3.36 -24.44
C ASN A 170 -0.65 -3.10 -25.80
N ILE A 171 -1.27 -2.29 -26.66
CA ILE A 171 -0.66 -1.87 -27.93
C ILE A 171 0.60 -1.05 -27.68
N LYS A 172 0.54 -0.03 -26.80
CA LYS A 172 1.72 0.79 -26.46
C LYS A 172 2.86 -0.03 -25.85
N MET A 173 2.56 -0.95 -24.93
CA MET A 173 3.56 -1.83 -24.34
C MET A 173 4.20 -2.74 -25.38
N LYS A 174 3.43 -3.23 -26.35
CA LYS A 174 3.96 -4.04 -27.45
C LYS A 174 4.88 -3.21 -28.36
N GLU A 175 4.46 -2.00 -28.74
CA GLU A 175 5.28 -1.09 -29.54
C GLU A 175 6.60 -0.74 -28.85
N GLU A 176 6.58 -0.48 -27.54
CA GLU A 176 7.77 -0.12 -26.79
C GLU A 176 8.72 -1.32 -26.63
N ARG A 177 8.19 -2.53 -26.43
CA ARG A 177 8.99 -3.76 -26.44
C ARG A 177 9.68 -3.98 -27.79
N GLU A 178 8.95 -3.82 -28.90
CA GLU A 178 9.51 -3.94 -30.25
C GLU A 178 10.61 -2.89 -30.53
N ARG A 179 10.44 -1.66 -30.03
CA ARG A 179 11.48 -0.61 -30.11
C ARG A 179 12.72 -0.99 -29.34
N LEU A 180 12.56 -1.48 -28.10
CA LEU A 180 13.67 -1.86 -27.24
C LEU A 180 14.44 -3.05 -27.82
N ASP A 181 13.74 -4.05 -28.36
CA ASP A 181 14.35 -5.19 -29.06
C ASP A 181 15.17 -4.73 -30.27
N LYS A 182 14.64 -3.79 -31.06
CA LYS A 182 15.36 -3.24 -32.22
C LYS A 182 16.62 -2.48 -31.80
N LEU A 183 16.55 -1.68 -30.73
CA LEU A 183 17.70 -0.97 -30.16
C LEU A 183 18.76 -1.95 -29.64
N LEU A 184 18.34 -3.01 -28.95
CA LEU A 184 19.25 -4.04 -28.45
C LEU A 184 19.97 -4.76 -29.59
N MET A 185 19.23 -5.15 -30.64
CA MET A 185 19.79 -5.77 -31.84
C MET A 185 20.78 -4.86 -32.56
N GLN A 186 20.50 -3.55 -32.63
CA GLN A 186 21.45 -2.57 -33.19
C GLN A 186 22.73 -2.47 -32.36
N LYS A 187 22.63 -2.40 -31.02
CA LYS A 187 23.82 -2.38 -30.13
C LYS A 187 24.67 -3.63 -30.30
N LEU A 188 24.06 -4.81 -30.26
CA LEU A 188 24.77 -6.08 -30.47
C LEU A 188 25.44 -6.15 -31.84
N CYS A 189 24.76 -5.72 -32.91
CA CYS A 189 25.36 -5.64 -34.25
C CYS A 189 26.56 -4.67 -34.31
N CYS A 190 26.47 -3.51 -33.64
CA CYS A 190 27.56 -2.55 -33.57
C CYS A 190 28.78 -3.12 -32.81
N GLU A 191 28.56 -3.80 -31.68
CA GLU A 191 29.61 -4.44 -30.90
C GLU A 191 30.30 -5.57 -31.67
N CYS A 192 29.54 -6.40 -32.39
CA CYS A 192 30.10 -7.44 -33.27
C CYS A 192 30.96 -6.84 -34.39
N LYS A 193 30.49 -5.75 -35.03
CA LYS A 193 31.26 -5.06 -36.08
C LYS A 193 32.57 -4.47 -35.55
N CYS A 194 32.55 -3.86 -34.35
CA CYS A 194 33.76 -3.31 -33.71
C CYS A 194 34.78 -4.39 -33.33
N ARG A 195 34.33 -5.57 -32.87
CA ARG A 195 35.25 -6.69 -32.57
C ARG A 195 35.92 -7.24 -33.83
N MET A 196 35.18 -7.36 -34.94
CA MET A 196 35.74 -7.88 -36.20
C MET A 196 36.71 -6.92 -36.90
N THR A 197 36.57 -5.61 -36.73
CA THR A 197 37.53 -4.63 -37.28
C THR A 197 38.82 -4.53 -36.48
N ASN A 198 38.78 -4.78 -35.16
CA ASN A 198 39.97 -4.79 -34.31
C ASN A 198 40.82 -6.06 -34.48
N GLN A 199 40.22 -7.20 -34.84
CA GLN A 199 40.97 -8.43 -35.16
C GLN A 199 41.68 -8.39 -36.52
N LYS A 200 41.30 -7.48 -37.43
CA LYS A 200 41.95 -7.31 -38.74
C LYS A 200 43.11 -6.31 -38.75
N LYS A 201 43.42 -5.68 -37.61
CA LYS A 201 44.47 -4.67 -37.45
C LYS A 201 45.70 -5.16 -36.66
N ASN A 202 45.70 -6.42 -36.24
CA ASN A 202 46.86 -7.14 -35.70
C ASN A 202 47.28 -8.23 -36.71
#